data_AF-A0A0F9FCY7-F1
#
_entry.id   AF-A0A0F9FCY7-F1
#
_cell.length_a   1.000
_cell.length_b   1.000
_cell.length_c   1.000
_cell.angle_alpha   90.00
_cell.angle_beta   90.00
_cell.angle_gamma   90.00
#
_symmetry.space_group_name_H-M   'P 1'
#
loop_
_entity.id
_entity.type
_entity.pdbx_description
1 polymer ?
#
loop_
_entity_poly.entity_id
_entity_poly.type
_entity_poly.pdbx_seq_one_letter_code
_entity_poly.pdbx_strand_id
1 'polypeptide(L)'
;MLEYGKDVVIEPGVIIDVKDGFIGDRTIIRSGARIEGTKVILGTESYLDYGSWIGGGSCFDKDAYLVAGDWFHMGWNSQINTARGVDIGHEVATGIGTKVLTHGAYPPVDQGFPVQWGPVKIGNRTWLPHAWVNPGVELG
;
A
#
# COMPACT_ATOMS: atom_id res chain seq x y z
N MET A 1 10.99 3.27 -13.70
CA MET A 1 10.53 4.69 -13.73
C MET A 1 9.06 4.69 -13.38
N LEU A 2 8.56 5.70 -12.65
CA LEU A 2 7.12 5.80 -12.38
C LEU A 2 6.39 6.44 -13.56
N GLU A 3 5.39 5.75 -14.08
CA GLU A 3 4.52 6.20 -15.16
C GLU A 3 3.12 6.57 -14.65
N TYR A 4 2.42 7.45 -15.38
CA TYR A 4 1.08 7.91 -15.04
C TYR A 4 0.12 7.68 -16.20
N GLY A 5 -1.08 7.23 -15.88
CA GLY A 5 -2.21 7.15 -16.78
C GLY A 5 -2.83 8.52 -17.07
N LYS A 6 -3.95 8.50 -17.78
CA LYS A 6 -4.71 9.70 -18.16
C LYS A 6 -5.51 10.24 -16.98
N ASP A 7 -5.63 11.56 -16.92
CA ASP A 7 -6.51 12.26 -15.96
C ASP A 7 -6.23 11.91 -14.49
N VAL A 8 -4.97 11.60 -14.14
CA VAL A 8 -4.53 11.43 -12.75
C VAL A 8 -4.54 12.79 -12.06
N VAL A 9 -5.15 12.85 -10.88
CA VAL A 9 -5.23 14.06 -10.05
C VAL A 9 -4.34 13.87 -8.83
N ILE A 10 -3.37 14.76 -8.66
CA ILE A 10 -2.46 14.79 -7.51
C ILE A 10 -2.64 16.14 -6.83
N GLU A 11 -3.15 16.12 -5.60
CA GLU A 11 -3.32 17.34 -4.82
C GLU A 11 -1.98 17.89 -4.29
N PRO A 12 -1.90 19.18 -3.93
CA PRO A 12 -0.71 19.76 -3.31
C PRO A 12 -0.27 19.03 -2.03
N GLY A 13 1.04 18.88 -1.84
CA GLY A 13 1.62 18.28 -0.64
C GLY A 13 1.66 16.76 -0.63
N VAL A 14 1.29 16.08 -1.72
CA VAL A 14 1.57 14.66 -1.93
C VAL A 14 3.08 14.44 -2.09
N ILE A 15 3.60 13.37 -1.49
CA ILE A 15 5.00 12.94 -1.66
C ILE A 15 5.01 11.65 -2.48
N ILE A 16 5.78 11.64 -3.57
CA ILE A 16 5.98 10.47 -4.42
C ILE A 16 7.49 10.24 -4.60
N ASP A 17 7.98 9.11 -4.09
CA ASP A 17 9.35 8.62 -4.26
C ASP A 17 9.33 7.13 -4.60
N VAL A 18 9.09 6.83 -5.88
CA VAL A 18 8.95 5.46 -6.38
C VAL A 18 9.97 5.22 -7.50
N LYS A 19 10.74 4.14 -7.38
CA LYS A 19 11.77 3.80 -8.38
C LYS A 19 11.15 3.29 -9.69
N ASP A 20 10.13 2.45 -9.59
CA ASP A 20 9.47 1.82 -10.73
C ASP A 20 7.98 1.61 -10.49
N GLY A 21 7.15 1.77 -11.53
CA GLY A 21 5.74 1.45 -11.41
C GLY A 21 4.82 2.26 -12.29
N PHE A 22 3.53 2.23 -11.94
CA PHE A 22 2.47 2.84 -12.73
C PHE A 22 1.31 3.28 -11.84
N ILE A 23 0.75 4.45 -12.13
CA ILE A 23 -0.49 4.95 -11.51
C ILE A 23 -1.56 5.04 -12.60
N GLY A 24 -2.59 4.20 -12.51
CA GLY A 24 -3.63 4.07 -13.53
C GLY A 24 -4.52 5.29 -13.72
N ASP A 25 -5.25 5.29 -14.85
CA ASP A 25 -6.11 6.38 -15.29
C ASP A 25 -7.09 6.82 -14.19
N ARG A 26 -7.40 8.12 -14.14
CA ARG A 26 -8.39 8.72 -13.23
C ARG A 26 -8.13 8.45 -11.74
N THR A 27 -6.90 8.07 -11.38
CA THR A 27 -6.50 7.93 -9.98
C THR A 27 -6.46 9.30 -9.31
N ILE A 28 -6.98 9.38 -8.09
CA ILE A 28 -6.98 10.59 -7.26
C ILE A 28 -6.10 10.35 -6.04
N ILE A 29 -5.13 11.25 -5.83
CA ILE A 29 -4.21 11.22 -4.70
C ILE A 29 -4.39 12.52 -3.91
N ARG A 30 -4.97 12.41 -2.72
CA ARG A 30 -5.34 13.54 -1.86
C ARG A 30 -4.15 14.06 -1.07
N SER A 31 -4.28 15.31 -0.62
CA SER A 31 -3.22 16.05 0.08
C SER A 31 -2.64 15.29 1.27
N GLY A 32 -1.32 15.36 1.43
CA GLY A 32 -0.61 14.68 2.52
C GLY A 32 -0.44 13.17 2.35
N ALA A 33 -0.99 12.58 1.28
CA ALA A 33 -0.69 11.19 0.96
C ALA A 33 0.79 11.00 0.58
N ARG A 34 1.32 9.81 0.84
CA ARG A 34 2.70 9.43 0.56
C ARG A 34 2.75 8.12 -0.21
N ILE A 35 3.54 8.08 -1.27
CA ILE A 35 3.77 6.88 -2.08
C ILE A 35 5.28 6.70 -2.24
N GLU A 36 5.82 5.72 -1.54
CA GLU A 36 7.27 5.47 -1.45
C GLU A 36 7.58 3.99 -1.69
N GLY A 37 8.62 3.71 -2.47
CA GLY A 37 9.20 2.38 -2.51
C GLY A 37 9.86 1.94 -3.82
N THR A 38 10.27 0.67 -3.87
CA THR A 38 10.92 0.08 -5.04
C THR A 38 9.95 -0.08 -6.21
N LYS A 39 8.79 -0.70 -6.00
CA LYS A 39 7.79 -0.92 -7.04
C LYS A 39 6.37 -0.63 -6.55
N VAL A 40 5.64 0.25 -7.24
CA VAL A 40 4.23 0.54 -6.93
C VAL A 40 3.40 0.55 -8.21
N ILE A 41 2.45 -0.37 -8.33
CA ILE A 41 1.47 -0.41 -9.41
C ILE A 41 0.09 -0.20 -8.81
N LEU A 42 -0.60 0.84 -9.25
CA LEU A 42 -2.01 1.10 -8.97
C LEU A 42 -2.80 0.97 -10.26
N GLY A 43 -3.87 0.19 -10.23
CA GLY A 43 -4.83 0.12 -11.32
C GLY A 43 -5.60 1.42 -11.52
N THR A 44 -6.54 1.37 -12.45
CA THR A 44 -7.41 2.49 -12.82
C THR A 44 -8.34 2.87 -11.67
N GLU A 45 -8.64 4.16 -11.55
CA GLU A 45 -9.63 4.70 -10.60
C GLU A 45 -9.30 4.34 -9.13
N SER A 46 -8.01 4.37 -8.79
CA SER A 46 -7.59 4.30 -7.40
C SER A 46 -7.89 5.62 -6.68
N TYR A 47 -8.21 5.55 -5.39
CA TYR A 47 -8.46 6.72 -4.55
C TYR A 47 -7.63 6.65 -3.27
N LEU A 48 -6.64 7.51 -3.15
CA LEU A 48 -5.79 7.63 -1.97
C LEU A 48 -6.22 8.86 -1.18
N ASP A 49 -6.94 8.64 -0.09
CA ASP A 49 -7.48 9.69 0.77
C ASP A 49 -6.37 10.39 1.58
N TYR A 50 -6.74 11.46 2.26
CA TYR A 50 -5.83 12.32 3.01
C TYR A 50 -4.90 11.54 3.94
N GLY A 51 -3.61 11.86 3.91
CA GLY A 51 -2.61 11.25 4.79
C GLY A 51 -2.41 9.73 4.61
N SER A 52 -3.01 9.11 3.59
CA SER A 52 -2.79 7.70 3.27
C SER A 52 -1.32 7.45 2.89
N TRP A 53 -0.79 6.27 3.23
CA TRP A 53 0.64 5.98 3.05
C TRP A 53 0.89 4.61 2.44
N ILE A 54 1.41 4.59 1.22
CA ILE A 54 2.04 3.42 0.62
C ILE A 54 3.54 3.53 0.88
N GLY A 55 4.08 2.57 1.64
CA GLY A 55 5.50 2.54 2.01
C GLY A 55 5.74 2.37 3.52
N GLY A 56 6.87 2.89 3.99
CA GLY A 56 7.32 2.76 5.38
C GLY A 56 8.67 2.08 5.50
N GLY A 57 8.94 1.46 6.64
CA GLY A 57 10.20 0.75 6.87
C GLY A 57 10.46 -0.26 5.76
N SER A 58 11.68 -0.25 5.22
CA SER A 58 12.15 -1.19 4.19
C SER A 58 11.38 -1.17 2.86
N CYS A 59 10.62 -0.11 2.56
CA CYS A 59 9.88 0.01 1.29
C CYS A 59 10.77 0.11 0.03
N PHE A 60 12.08 0.34 0.20
CA PHE A 60 13.07 0.37 -0.87
C PHE A 60 13.93 -0.89 -1.00
N ASP A 61 13.61 -1.95 -0.24
CA ASP A 61 14.25 -3.26 -0.36
C ASP A 61 13.98 -3.88 -1.74
N LYS A 62 14.81 -4.85 -2.13
CA LYS A 62 14.69 -5.57 -3.41
C LYS A 62 13.37 -6.34 -3.56
N ASP A 63 12.78 -6.77 -2.45
CA ASP A 63 11.55 -7.56 -2.41
C ASP A 63 10.32 -6.67 -2.15
N ALA A 64 10.50 -5.35 -2.05
CA ALA A 64 9.43 -4.44 -1.71
C ALA A 64 8.59 -4.09 -2.94
N TYR A 65 7.28 -4.33 -2.86
CA TYR A 65 6.34 -3.93 -3.90
C TYR A 65 4.91 -3.72 -3.38
N LEU A 66 4.14 -2.97 -4.14
CA LEU A 66 2.68 -3.00 -4.14
C LEU A 66 2.19 -3.22 -5.56
N VAL A 67 1.26 -4.14 -5.75
CA VAL A 67 0.44 -4.26 -6.96
C VAL A 67 -1.03 -4.26 -6.52
N ALA A 68 -1.75 -3.20 -6.87
CA ALA A 68 -3.18 -3.08 -6.65
C ALA A 68 -3.93 -3.06 -7.99
N GLY A 69 -5.04 -3.79 -8.06
CA GLY A 69 -5.95 -3.77 -9.20
C GLY A 69 -6.72 -2.45 -9.33
N ASP A 70 -7.72 -2.46 -10.18
CA ASP A 70 -8.60 -1.31 -10.39
C ASP A 70 -9.51 -1.06 -9.19
N TRP A 71 -9.93 0.19 -9.01
CA TRP A 71 -10.85 0.62 -7.96
C TRP A 71 -10.33 0.35 -6.54
N PHE A 72 -9.03 0.58 -6.32
CA PHE A 72 -8.43 0.47 -4.99
C PHE A 72 -8.61 1.76 -4.19
N HIS A 73 -9.24 1.68 -3.02
CA HIS A 73 -9.46 2.82 -2.13
C HIS A 73 -8.65 2.70 -0.83
N MET A 74 -7.92 3.76 -0.50
CA MET A 74 -7.26 3.97 0.78
C MET A 74 -7.93 5.11 1.53
N GLY A 75 -8.56 4.83 2.66
CA GLY A 75 -9.19 5.81 3.54
C GLY A 75 -8.17 6.59 4.35
N TRP A 76 -8.62 7.69 4.95
CA TRP A 76 -7.77 8.63 5.69
C TRP A 76 -6.79 7.94 6.64
N ASN A 77 -5.50 8.26 6.53
CA ASN A 77 -4.41 7.79 7.42
C ASN A 77 -4.22 6.27 7.44
N SER A 78 -4.77 5.55 6.46
CA SER A 78 -4.45 4.15 6.24
C SER A 78 -3.01 3.99 5.75
N GLN A 79 -2.42 2.81 5.95
CA GLN A 79 -1.07 2.50 5.50
C GLN A 79 -0.98 1.10 4.91
N ILE A 80 -0.28 1.00 3.78
CA ILE A 80 0.19 -0.26 3.21
C ILE A 80 1.73 -0.28 3.28
N ASN A 81 2.29 -1.13 4.14
CA ASN A 81 3.73 -1.33 4.20
C ASN A 81 4.18 -2.40 3.20
N THR A 82 5.04 -2.01 2.27
CA THR A 82 5.40 -2.80 1.08
C THR A 82 6.65 -3.67 1.24
N ALA A 83 7.28 -3.71 2.42
CA ALA A 83 8.61 -4.30 2.62
C ALA A 83 8.82 -5.73 2.08
N ARG A 84 7.78 -6.58 2.08
CA ARG A 84 7.82 -7.95 1.54
C ARG A 84 6.76 -8.23 0.47
N GLY A 85 6.20 -7.18 -0.12
CA GLY A 85 5.20 -7.30 -1.17
C GLY A 85 3.77 -7.32 -0.65
N VAL A 86 2.90 -6.60 -1.36
CA VAL A 86 1.46 -6.63 -1.14
C VAL A 86 0.77 -6.74 -2.50
N ASP A 87 -0.08 -7.76 -2.64
CA ASP A 87 -0.95 -7.94 -3.80
C ASP A 87 -2.39 -7.63 -3.37
N ILE A 88 -3.03 -6.69 -4.08
CA ILE A 88 -4.41 -6.28 -3.85
C ILE A 88 -5.20 -6.46 -5.14
N GLY A 89 -6.34 -7.13 -5.05
CA GLY A 89 -7.26 -7.34 -6.15
C GLY A 89 -8.01 -6.08 -6.59
N HIS A 90 -9.13 -6.28 -7.27
CA HIS A 90 -10.00 -5.23 -7.77
C HIS A 90 -11.10 -4.88 -6.76
N GLU A 91 -11.57 -3.64 -6.77
CA GLU A 91 -12.68 -3.16 -5.94
C GLU A 91 -12.43 -3.40 -4.44
N VAL A 92 -11.19 -3.14 -4.00
CA VAL A 92 -10.78 -3.29 -2.60
C VAL A 92 -10.75 -1.93 -1.94
N ALA A 93 -11.25 -1.85 -0.71
CA ALA A 93 -11.19 -0.61 0.04
C ALA A 93 -10.70 -0.84 1.48
N THR A 94 -9.64 -0.12 1.85
CA THR A 94 -9.14 0.00 3.22
C THR A 94 -9.71 1.27 3.83
N GLY A 95 -10.54 1.15 4.86
CA GLY A 95 -11.12 2.29 5.57
C GLY A 95 -10.10 3.02 6.46
N ILE A 96 -10.59 4.06 7.13
CA ILE A 96 -9.79 5.00 7.92
C ILE A 96 -8.87 4.26 8.91
N GLY A 97 -7.59 4.64 8.92
CA GLY A 97 -6.61 4.11 9.86
C GLY A 97 -6.18 2.66 9.64
N THR A 98 -6.71 1.96 8.63
CA THR A 98 -6.34 0.57 8.33
C THR A 98 -4.84 0.42 8.09
N LYS A 99 -4.23 -0.63 8.65
CA LYS A 99 -2.80 -0.94 8.49
C LYS A 99 -2.63 -2.31 7.86
N VAL A 100 -1.87 -2.38 6.77
CA VAL A 100 -1.39 -3.63 6.16
C VAL A 100 0.11 -3.69 6.35
N LEU A 101 0.58 -4.71 7.07
CA LEU A 101 1.97 -4.86 7.47
C LEU A 101 2.54 -6.14 6.87
N THR A 102 3.74 -6.05 6.29
CA THR A 102 4.45 -7.20 5.70
C THR A 102 5.64 -7.66 6.55
N HIS A 103 5.85 -7.01 7.70
CA HIS A 103 6.83 -7.42 8.68
C HIS A 103 6.43 -7.02 10.11
N GLY A 104 6.88 -7.81 11.07
CA GLY A 104 6.97 -7.41 12.48
C GLY A 104 8.30 -6.71 12.76
N ALA A 105 8.30 -5.79 13.71
CA ALA A 105 9.49 -5.12 14.19
C ALA A 105 9.45 -5.03 15.72
N TYR A 106 10.61 -4.68 16.31
CA TYR A 106 10.86 -4.33 17.73
C TYR A 106 11.35 -5.45 18.67
N PRO A 107 10.63 -6.55 18.92
CA PRO A 107 11.09 -7.53 19.89
C PRO A 107 12.43 -8.17 19.50
N PRO A 108 13.36 -8.36 20.46
CA PRO A 108 14.66 -8.95 20.22
C PRO A 108 14.53 -10.41 19.78
N VAL A 109 14.82 -10.68 18.51
CA VAL A 109 14.72 -12.03 17.92
C VAL A 109 15.69 -13.01 18.61
N ASP A 110 16.85 -12.52 19.02
CA ASP A 110 17.86 -13.25 19.78
C ASP A 110 17.42 -13.62 21.20
N GLN A 111 16.36 -13.00 21.72
CA GLN A 111 15.71 -13.37 22.99
C GLN A 111 14.49 -14.27 22.78
N GLY A 112 14.31 -14.84 21.58
CA GLY A 112 13.27 -15.81 21.27
C GLY A 112 11.90 -15.22 20.96
N PHE A 113 11.81 -13.90 20.77
CA PHE A 113 10.55 -13.29 20.33
C PHE A 113 10.25 -13.63 18.87
N PRO A 114 8.97 -13.88 18.53
CA PRO A 114 8.59 -14.20 17.16
C PRO A 114 8.80 -12.99 16.25
N VAL A 115 9.44 -13.23 15.11
CA VAL A 115 9.51 -12.26 14.01
C VAL A 115 8.87 -12.91 12.78
N GLN A 116 7.96 -12.17 12.15
CA GLN A 116 7.33 -12.61 10.92
C GLN A 116 7.59 -11.59 9.83
N TRP A 117 8.04 -12.09 8.69
CA TRP A 117 8.18 -11.36 7.45
C TRP A 117 7.41 -12.16 6.41
N GLY A 118 6.52 -11.52 5.67
CA GLY A 118 5.74 -12.24 4.69
C GLY A 118 4.87 -11.32 3.84
N PRO A 119 4.68 -11.69 2.57
CA PRO A 119 3.79 -10.95 1.68
C PRO A 119 2.37 -10.98 2.21
N VAL A 120 1.56 -10.00 1.82
CA VAL A 120 0.12 -9.97 2.10
C VAL A 120 -0.64 -10.04 0.78
N LYS A 121 -1.73 -10.81 0.76
CA LYS A 121 -2.63 -10.90 -0.40
C LYS A 121 -4.05 -10.55 0.01
N ILE A 122 -4.67 -9.62 -0.71
CA ILE A 122 -6.05 -9.17 -0.51
C ILE A 122 -6.83 -9.41 -1.81
N GLY A 123 -7.83 -10.28 -1.77
CA GLY A 123 -8.65 -10.63 -2.93
C GLY A 123 -9.67 -9.56 -3.29
N ASN A 124 -10.36 -9.78 -4.41
CA ASN A 124 -11.31 -8.82 -4.98
C ASN A 124 -12.50 -8.55 -4.06
N ARG A 125 -13.08 -7.34 -4.16
CA ARG A 125 -14.32 -6.95 -3.45
C ARG A 125 -14.22 -7.09 -1.93
N THR A 126 -13.03 -6.84 -1.40
CA THR A 126 -12.76 -6.90 0.04
C THR A 126 -12.91 -5.52 0.68
N TRP A 127 -13.58 -5.47 1.83
CA TRP A 127 -13.71 -4.27 2.66
C TRP A 127 -12.97 -4.43 4.00
N LEU A 128 -12.05 -3.52 4.30
CA LEU A 128 -11.28 -3.49 5.54
C LEU A 128 -11.57 -2.18 6.30
N PRO A 129 -12.63 -2.09 7.12
CA PRO A 129 -13.14 -0.80 7.62
C PRO A 129 -12.17 -0.01 8.52
N HIS A 130 -11.39 -0.71 9.34
CA HIS A 130 -10.38 -0.17 10.25
C HIS A 130 -9.49 -1.33 10.72
N ALA A 131 -8.94 -2.08 9.76
CA ALA A 131 -8.33 -3.38 10.03
C ALA A 131 -6.82 -3.26 10.29
N TRP A 132 -6.27 -4.26 10.98
CA TRP A 132 -4.84 -4.52 11.05
C TRP A 132 -4.57 -5.88 10.41
N VAL A 133 -3.89 -5.86 9.26
CA VAL A 133 -3.50 -7.06 8.52
C VAL A 133 -2.04 -7.34 8.81
N ASN A 134 -1.81 -8.50 9.42
CA ASN A 134 -0.48 -8.95 9.83
C ASN A 134 0.29 -9.55 8.65
N PRO A 135 1.62 -9.71 8.79
CA PRO A 135 2.46 -10.29 7.75
C PRO A 135 1.99 -11.70 7.37
N GLY A 136 2.12 -12.07 6.09
CA GLY A 136 1.79 -13.42 5.63
C GLY A 136 0.30 -13.75 5.52
N VAL A 137 -0.60 -12.80 5.81
CA VAL A 137 -2.05 -13.04 5.71
C VAL A 137 -2.48 -13.04 4.24
N GLU A 138 -3.32 -14.00 3.90
CA GLU A 138 -4.11 -14.06 2.67
C GLU A 138 -5.59 -13.99 3.03
N LEU A 139 -6.31 -13.06 2.40
CA LEU A 139 -7.72 -12.77 2.70
C LEU A 139 -8.46 -12.38 1.41
N GLY A 140 -9.66 -12.90 1.18
CA GLY A 140 -10.43 -12.63 -0.05
C GLY A 140 -11.21 -13.84 -0.56
#